data_AF-N1W5A3-F1
#
_entry.id   AF-N1W5A3-F1
#
_cell.length_a   1.000
_cell.length_b   1.000
_cell.length_c   1.000
_cell.angle_alpha   90.00
_cell.angle_beta   90.00
_cell.angle_gamma   90.00
#
_symmetry.space_group_name_H-M   'P 1'
#
loop_
_entity.id
_entity.type
_entity.pdbx_description
1 polymer ?
#
loop_
_entity_poly.entity_id
_entity_poly.type
_entity_poly.pdbx_seq_one_letter_code
_entity_poly.pdbx_strand_id
1 'polypeptide(L)'
;MLGIHSDNGAEFINETILSFTRKNGIEFTRGRPYKKNDNPHIEQKNYSVVRRNTGYLRLDKQEHADIVRCLYMDLNIYNNFFLPVMILKEKHRIGSKSIRKHDEPMSPFRRLLERKDISKGIKSSLKKAFEILNVFELKNKINTWQNEFVKLAAPIRNPIEKVKVRRKKGIVHTLPKWRREVNSDIKNPFLERQRVEEMRRAAEQVWEKRK
;
A
#
# COMPACT_ATOMS: atom_id res chain seq x y z
N MET A 1 14.22 3.63 17.65
CA MET A 1 13.79 2.38 16.99
C MET A 1 14.48 1.25 17.74
N LEU A 2 13.75 0.23 18.21
CA LEU A 2 14.31 -0.78 19.13
C LEU A 2 14.85 -2.02 18.41
N GLY A 3 14.25 -2.41 17.28
CA GLY A 3 14.70 -3.56 16.52
C GLY A 3 14.20 -3.58 15.08
N ILE A 4 14.81 -4.43 14.27
CA ILE A 4 14.47 -4.75 12.88
C ILE A 4 14.32 -6.27 12.77
N HIS A 5 13.16 -6.71 12.27
CA HIS A 5 12.86 -8.11 12.00
C HIS A 5 12.70 -8.27 10.48
N SER A 6 13.75 -8.75 9.81
CA SER A 6 13.78 -8.86 8.34
C SER A 6 13.34 -10.24 7.85
N ASP A 7 13.03 -10.34 6.55
CA ASP A 7 12.97 -11.63 5.87
C ASP A 7 14.39 -12.12 5.54
N ASN A 8 14.51 -13.34 5.03
CA ASN A 8 15.78 -14.02 4.74
C ASN A 8 16.45 -13.57 3.43
N GLY A 9 16.06 -12.44 2.87
CA GLY A 9 16.62 -11.89 1.65
C GLY A 9 18.03 -11.31 1.86
N ALA A 10 18.92 -11.51 0.88
CA ALA A 10 20.28 -10.98 0.92
C ALA A 10 20.31 -9.44 0.88
N GLU A 11 19.25 -8.81 0.37
CA GLU A 11 19.05 -7.37 0.41
C GLU A 11 18.95 -6.80 1.83
N PHE A 12 18.55 -7.62 2.81
CA PHE A 12 18.46 -7.22 4.23
C PHE A 12 19.58 -7.81 5.09
N ILE A 13 20.06 -9.00 4.74
CA ILE A 13 21.13 -9.69 5.46
C ILE A 13 22.45 -9.37 4.76
N ASN A 14 22.97 -8.17 5.01
CA ASN A 14 24.26 -7.72 4.51
C ASN A 14 25.06 -6.97 5.59
N GLU A 15 26.36 -6.77 5.32
CA GLU A 15 27.29 -6.11 6.24
C GLU A 15 26.82 -4.69 6.58
N THR A 16 26.39 -3.91 5.58
CA THR A 16 25.98 -2.51 5.75
C THR A 16 24.87 -2.36 6.77
N ILE A 17 23.82 -3.19 6.69
CA ILE A 17 22.68 -3.16 7.62
C ILE A 17 23.12 -3.65 9.01
N LEU A 18 23.98 -4.67 9.08
CA LEU A 18 24.48 -5.18 10.36
C LEU A 18 25.36 -4.15 11.08
N SER A 19 26.21 -3.45 10.34
CA SER A 19 27.06 -2.36 10.85
C SER A 19 26.20 -1.20 11.35
N PHE A 20 25.20 -0.78 10.56
CA PHE A 20 24.25 0.25 10.96
C PHE A 20 23.49 -0.12 12.25
N THR A 21 22.97 -1.35 12.33
CA THR A 21 22.17 -1.79 13.49
C THR A 21 23.02 -1.87 14.75
N ARG A 22 24.24 -2.42 14.67
CA ARG A 22 25.20 -2.44 15.79
C ARG A 22 25.56 -1.04 16.27
N LYS A 23 25.90 -0.13 15.34
CA LYS A 23 26.28 1.26 15.66
C LYS A 23 25.17 2.00 16.41
N ASN A 24 23.91 1.71 16.08
CA ASN A 24 22.74 2.38 16.67
C ASN A 24 22.10 1.60 17.83
N GLY A 25 22.69 0.46 18.24
CA GLY A 25 22.11 -0.39 19.29
C GLY A 25 20.72 -0.95 18.94
N ILE A 26 20.47 -1.18 17.65
CA ILE A 26 19.20 -1.72 17.14
C ILE A 26 19.31 -3.23 17.08
N GLU A 27 18.37 -3.94 17.70
CA GLU A 27 18.33 -5.39 17.62
C GLU A 27 17.99 -5.84 16.20
N PHE A 28 18.83 -6.69 15.59
CA PHE A 28 18.57 -7.22 14.24
C PHE A 28 18.31 -8.72 14.30
N THR A 29 17.14 -9.13 13.83
CA THR A 29 16.75 -10.54 13.73
C THR A 29 16.11 -10.83 12.36
N ARG A 30 15.94 -12.11 12.06
CA ARG A 30 15.32 -12.59 10.82
C ARG A 30 14.26 -13.65 11.08
N GLY A 31 13.29 -13.75 10.18
CA GLY A 31 12.28 -14.80 10.20
C GLY A 31 12.87 -16.20 10.00
N ARG A 32 12.12 -17.25 10.36
CA ARG A 32 12.60 -18.62 10.20
C ARG A 32 12.63 -19.01 8.72
N PRO A 33 13.65 -19.80 8.29
CA PRO A 33 13.69 -20.31 6.92
C PRO A 33 12.38 -21.01 6.53
N TYR A 34 11.88 -20.70 5.34
CA TYR A 34 10.69 -21.30 4.73
C TYR A 34 9.36 -21.11 5.50
N LYS A 35 9.26 -20.15 6.42
CA LYS A 35 8.01 -19.82 7.14
C LYS A 35 7.40 -18.50 6.66
N LYS A 36 6.55 -18.59 5.63
CA LYS A 36 5.83 -17.45 5.02
C LYS A 36 4.90 -16.68 5.98
N ASN A 37 4.50 -17.29 7.08
CA ASN A 37 3.57 -16.71 8.04
C ASN A 37 4.27 -16.02 9.22
N ASP A 38 5.59 -15.84 9.19
CA ASP A 38 6.33 -15.16 10.26
C ASP A 38 6.13 -13.63 10.21
N ASN A 39 5.83 -13.05 9.04
CA ASN A 39 5.62 -11.61 8.84
C ASN A 39 4.20 -11.23 8.35
N PRO A 40 3.12 -11.74 8.96
CA PRO A 40 1.76 -11.59 8.42
C PRO A 40 1.28 -10.14 8.41
N HIS A 41 1.76 -9.31 9.34
CA HIS A 41 1.42 -7.89 9.42
C HIS A 41 2.06 -7.07 8.31
N ILE A 42 3.30 -7.42 7.92
CA ILE A 42 3.99 -6.77 6.80
C ILE A 42 3.27 -7.11 5.50
N GLU A 43 2.95 -8.39 5.28
CA GLU A 43 2.22 -8.82 4.08
C GLU A 43 0.83 -8.16 3.97
N GLN A 44 0.13 -8.02 5.10
CA GLN A 44 -1.14 -7.30 5.12
C GLN A 44 -0.97 -5.83 4.71
N LYS A 45 0.08 -5.16 5.17
CA LYS A 45 0.38 -3.76 4.81
C LYS A 45 0.86 -3.62 3.36
N ASN A 46 1.66 -4.56 2.88
CA ASN A 46 2.05 -4.64 1.47
C ASN A 46 0.81 -4.71 0.58
N TYR A 47 -0.18 -5.52 0.96
CA TYR A 47 -1.44 -5.53 0.22
C TYR A 47 -2.20 -4.20 0.34
N SER A 48 -2.47 -3.74 1.56
CA SER A 48 -3.39 -2.63 1.79
C SER A 48 -2.85 -1.26 1.38
N VAL A 49 -1.54 -1.04 1.49
CA VAL A 49 -0.89 0.25 1.19
C VAL A 49 -0.17 0.21 -0.15
N VAL A 50 0.59 -0.84 -0.45
CA VAL A 50 1.38 -0.88 -1.68
C VAL A 50 0.55 -1.38 -2.85
N ARG A 51 0.08 -2.63 -2.81
CA ARG A 51 -0.55 -3.30 -3.96
C ARG A 51 -1.88 -2.68 -4.36
N ARG A 52 -2.65 -2.13 -3.42
CA ARG A 52 -3.85 -1.35 -3.77
C ARG A 52 -3.54 -0.09 -4.58
N ASN A 53 -2.38 0.54 -4.34
CA ASN A 53 -2.05 1.81 -4.97
C ASN A 53 -1.19 1.67 -6.24
N THR A 54 -0.35 0.64 -6.33
CA THR A 54 0.56 0.40 -7.48
C THR A 54 0.21 -0.85 -8.29
N GLY A 55 -0.57 -1.77 -7.73
CA GLY A 55 -0.90 -3.04 -8.38
C GLY A 55 0.28 -3.97 -8.61
N TYR A 56 0.29 -4.54 -9.80
CA TYR A 56 1.23 -5.57 -10.25
C TYR A 56 1.89 -5.19 -11.59
N LEU A 57 2.03 -3.88 -11.84
CA LEU A 57 2.74 -3.39 -13.02
C LEU A 57 4.24 -3.73 -12.94
N ARG A 58 4.89 -3.85 -14.10
CA ARG A 58 6.32 -4.12 -14.20
C ARG A 58 7.09 -2.80 -14.06
N LEU A 59 8.01 -2.74 -13.10
CA LEU A 59 8.81 -1.56 -12.82
C LEU A 59 10.29 -1.87 -13.07
N ASP A 60 10.80 -1.48 -14.23
CA ASP A 60 12.17 -1.79 -14.65
C ASP A 60 12.95 -0.56 -15.16
N LYS A 61 12.40 0.65 -15.02
CA LYS A 61 13.03 1.91 -15.40
C LYS A 61 13.14 2.85 -14.20
N GLN A 62 14.14 3.74 -14.23
CA GLN A 62 14.34 4.76 -13.19
C GLN A 62 13.13 5.68 -13.02
N GLU A 63 12.51 6.10 -14.14
CA GLU A 63 11.31 6.94 -14.16
C GLU A 63 10.15 6.34 -13.35
N HIS A 64 10.02 5.00 -13.37
CA HIS A 64 9.02 4.30 -12.57
C HIS A 64 9.30 4.42 -11.08
N ALA A 65 10.56 4.31 -10.68
CA ALA A 65 10.98 4.43 -9.29
C ALA A 65 10.75 5.85 -8.75
N ASP A 66 11.02 6.88 -9.55
CA ASP A 66 10.84 8.27 -9.16
C ASP A 66 9.37 8.61 -8.90
N ILE A 67 8.46 8.12 -9.74
CA ILE A 67 7.01 8.33 -9.52
C ILE A 67 6.50 7.53 -8.33
N VAL A 68 6.95 6.29 -8.17
CA VAL A 68 6.58 5.49 -6.99
C VAL A 68 7.05 6.17 -5.71
N ARG A 69 8.23 6.80 -5.72
CA ARG A 69 8.72 7.61 -4.60
C ARG A 69 7.77 8.77 -4.29
N CYS A 70 7.40 9.57 -5.28
CA CYS A 70 6.44 10.69 -5.08
C CYS A 70 5.10 10.19 -4.54
N LEU A 71 4.55 9.13 -5.15
CA LEU A 71 3.31 8.50 -4.71
C LEU A 71 3.39 8.02 -3.25
N TYR A 72 4.49 7.37 -2.85
CA TYR A 72 4.66 6.87 -1.49
C TYR A 72 4.88 7.97 -0.46
N MET A 73 5.53 9.08 -0.80
CA MET A 73 5.64 10.23 0.11
C MET A 73 4.27 10.77 0.50
N ASP A 74 3.39 10.97 -0.49
CA ASP A 74 2.02 11.46 -0.24
C ASP A 74 1.15 10.40 0.44
N LEU A 75 1.25 9.12 0.03
CA LEU A 75 0.53 8.02 0.68
C LEU A 75 0.95 7.85 2.14
N ASN A 76 2.22 8.06 2.48
CA ASN A 76 2.69 7.96 3.86
C ASN A 76 2.00 9.00 4.76
N ILE A 77 1.87 10.24 4.28
CA ILE A 77 1.15 11.30 4.99
C ILE A 77 -0.33 10.93 5.09
N TYR A 78 -0.95 10.54 3.97
CA TYR A 78 -2.37 10.22 3.89
C TYR A 78 -2.77 9.09 4.86
N ASN A 79 -2.02 7.98 4.83
CA ASN A 79 -2.30 6.81 5.67
C ASN A 79 -2.07 7.09 7.16
N ASN A 80 -1.03 7.85 7.52
CA ASN A 80 -0.68 8.05 8.93
C ASN A 80 -1.51 9.13 9.62
N PHE A 81 -1.85 10.22 8.92
CA PHE A 81 -2.60 11.32 9.50
C PHE A 81 -4.12 11.11 9.42
N PHE A 82 -4.62 10.62 8.29
CA PHE A 82 -6.06 10.67 7.99
C PHE A 82 -6.76 9.32 8.06
N LEU A 83 -6.15 8.22 7.62
CA LEU A 83 -6.85 6.95 7.57
C LEU A 83 -6.94 6.27 8.95
N PRO A 84 -8.15 5.92 9.41
CA PRO A 84 -8.30 5.19 10.66
C PRO A 84 -7.85 3.74 10.49
N VAL A 85 -7.18 3.22 11.51
CA VAL A 85 -6.81 1.80 11.61
C VAL A 85 -7.41 1.21 12.88
N MET A 86 -7.78 -0.07 12.81
CA MET A 86 -8.21 -0.86 13.95
C MET A 86 -7.11 -1.83 14.35
N ILE A 87 -6.87 -1.95 15.65
CA ILE A 87 -5.98 -2.90 16.28
C ILE A 87 -6.82 -4.04 16.83
N LEU A 88 -6.37 -5.27 16.61
CA LEU A 88 -6.99 -6.46 17.18
C LEU A 88 -6.67 -6.51 18.69
N LYS A 89 -7.69 -6.36 19.55
CA LYS A 89 -7.54 -6.43 21.00
C LYS A 89 -7.62 -7.87 21.50
N GLU A 90 -8.60 -8.62 21.00
CA GLU A 90 -8.84 -9.99 21.44
C GLU A 90 -9.19 -10.89 20.26
N LYS A 91 -8.77 -12.16 20.35
CA LYS A 91 -9.10 -13.19 19.38
C LYS A 91 -9.36 -14.50 20.11
N HIS A 92 -10.61 -14.96 20.05
CA HIS A 92 -11.06 -16.20 20.67
C HIS A 92 -11.52 -17.19 19.61
N ARG A 93 -11.42 -18.49 19.90
CA ARG A 93 -11.96 -19.55 19.04
C ARG A 93 -12.92 -20.41 19.87
N ILE A 94 -14.16 -20.51 19.42
CA ILE A 94 -15.20 -21.35 20.03
C ILE A 94 -15.59 -22.40 18.99
N GLY A 95 -15.09 -23.62 19.16
CA GLY A 95 -15.22 -24.70 18.17
C GLY A 95 -14.67 -24.31 16.80
N SER A 96 -15.55 -24.24 15.80
CA SER A 96 -15.21 -23.82 14.43
C SER A 96 -15.22 -22.30 14.22
N LYS A 97 -15.81 -21.51 15.14
CA LYS A 97 -15.96 -20.06 14.99
C LYS A 97 -14.79 -19.30 15.59
N SER A 98 -14.24 -18.34 14.83
CA SER A 98 -13.26 -17.37 15.35
C SER A 98 -13.92 -16.02 15.59
N ILE A 99 -13.83 -15.50 16.81
CA ILE A 99 -14.35 -14.20 17.21
C ILE A 99 -13.17 -13.25 17.37
N ARG A 100 -13.26 -12.07 16.76
CA ARG A 100 -12.23 -11.02 16.84
C ARG A 100 -12.87 -9.75 17.38
N LYS A 101 -12.25 -9.16 18.39
CA LYS A 101 -12.66 -7.88 18.94
C LYS A 101 -11.61 -6.84 18.60
N HIS A 102 -12.04 -5.82 17.89
CA HIS A 102 -11.21 -4.70 17.48
C HIS A 102 -11.43 -3.52 18.41
N ASP A 103 -10.47 -2.59 18.42
CA ASP A 103 -10.63 -1.32 19.09
C ASP A 103 -11.37 -0.29 18.22
N GLU A 104 -11.52 0.91 18.78
CA GLU A 104 -12.13 2.01 18.04
C GLU A 104 -11.22 2.45 16.87
N PRO A 105 -11.78 2.66 15.67
CA PRO A 105 -11.00 3.12 14.52
C PRO A 105 -10.37 4.48 14.78
N MET A 106 -9.03 4.53 14.76
CA MET A 106 -8.26 5.78 14.96
C MET A 106 -7.05 5.82 14.05
N SER A 107 -6.72 7.02 13.55
CA SER A 107 -5.52 7.19 12.72
C SER A 107 -4.24 7.03 13.55
N PRO A 108 -3.14 6.56 12.95
CA PRO A 108 -1.85 6.47 13.64
C PRO A 108 -1.43 7.78 14.32
N PHE A 109 -1.68 8.92 13.67
CA PHE A 109 -1.46 10.26 14.25
C PHE A 109 -2.22 10.47 15.56
N ARG A 110 -3.53 10.19 15.60
CA ARG A 110 -4.33 10.35 16.83
C ARG A 110 -3.84 9.45 17.95
N ARG A 111 -3.54 8.19 17.64
CA ARG A 111 -2.97 7.24 18.60
C ARG A 111 -1.63 7.73 19.17
N LEU A 112 -0.81 8.34 18.33
CA LEU A 112 0.48 8.89 18.73
C LEU A 112 0.31 10.10 19.68
N LEU A 113 -0.73 10.91 19.50
CA LEU A 113 -1.04 12.00 20.44
C LEU A 113 -1.47 11.49 21.83
N GLU A 114 -2.11 10.32 21.91
CA GLU A 114 -2.55 9.71 23.18
C GLU A 114 -1.41 9.05 23.98
N ARG A 115 -0.33 8.64 23.32
CA ARG A 115 0.82 7.98 23.96
C ARG A 115 1.53 8.89 24.96
N LYS A 116 1.76 8.42 26.19
CA LYS A 116 2.38 9.20 27.28
C LYS A 116 3.91 9.31 27.15
N ASP A 117 4.54 8.35 26.51
CA ASP A 117 6.00 8.25 26.34
C ASP A 117 6.55 9.19 25.27
N ILE A 118 5.69 9.89 24.53
CA ILE A 118 6.09 10.83 23.48
C ILE A 118 6.12 12.25 24.02
N SER A 119 7.23 12.94 23.78
CA SER A 119 7.44 14.31 24.26
C SER A 119 6.38 15.28 23.73
N LYS A 120 6.03 16.29 24.54
CA LYS A 120 5.07 17.33 24.16
C LYS A 120 5.53 18.11 22.92
N GLY A 121 6.84 18.31 22.74
CA GLY A 121 7.42 18.97 21.58
C GLY A 121 7.09 18.25 20.26
N ILE A 122 7.30 16.93 20.21
CA ILE A 122 6.96 16.12 19.02
C ILE A 122 5.47 16.19 18.72
N LYS A 123 4.61 16.08 19.75
CA LYS A 123 3.16 16.19 19.58
C LYS A 123 2.75 17.55 19.03
N SER A 124 3.37 18.64 19.48
CA SER A 124 3.11 19.98 18.96
C SER A 124 3.50 20.10 17.50
N SER A 125 4.68 19.62 17.11
CA SER A 125 5.14 19.62 15.71
C SER A 125 4.19 18.83 14.80
N LEU A 126 3.71 17.66 15.25
CA LEU A 126 2.76 16.86 14.48
C LEU A 126 1.39 17.53 14.36
N LYS A 127 0.92 18.24 15.39
CA LYS A 127 -0.32 19.02 15.32
C LYS A 127 -0.21 20.15 14.30
N LYS A 128 0.89 20.92 14.34
CA LYS A 128 1.15 21.97 13.35
C LYS A 128 1.21 21.41 11.93
N ALA A 129 1.88 20.27 11.74
CA ALA A 129 1.90 19.60 10.44
C ALA A 129 0.48 19.19 10.00
N PHE A 130 -0.34 18.64 10.91
CA PHE A 130 -1.72 18.26 10.60
C PHE A 130 -2.60 19.46 10.23
N GLU A 131 -2.45 20.60 10.91
CA GLU A 131 -3.21 21.84 10.64
C GLU A 131 -2.97 22.39 9.23
N ILE A 132 -1.79 22.18 8.66
CA ILE A 132 -1.42 22.62 7.31
C ILE A 132 -1.93 21.65 6.23
N LEU A 133 -2.21 20.39 6.59
CA LEU A 133 -2.54 19.35 5.62
C LEU A 133 -4.02 19.37 5.23
N ASN A 134 -4.29 19.41 3.93
CA ASN A 134 -5.61 19.24 3.36
C ASN A 134 -5.79 17.82 2.78
N VAL A 135 -6.76 17.07 3.31
CA VAL A 135 -7.03 15.68 2.89
C VAL A 135 -7.47 15.57 1.43
N PHE A 136 -8.24 16.54 0.92
CA PHE A 136 -8.73 16.52 -0.45
C PHE A 136 -7.62 16.78 -1.45
N GLU A 137 -6.79 17.79 -1.20
CA GLU A 137 -5.63 18.10 -2.03
C GLU A 137 -4.64 16.93 -2.06
N LEU A 138 -4.37 16.33 -0.90
CA LEU A 138 -3.48 15.18 -0.79
C LEU A 138 -4.03 13.98 -1.58
N LYS A 139 -5.34 13.70 -1.46
CA LYS A 139 -5.96 12.61 -2.22
C LYS A 139 -5.95 12.89 -3.73
N ASN A 140 -6.16 14.13 -4.15
CA ASN A 140 -6.05 14.52 -5.56
C ASN A 140 -4.62 14.34 -6.09
N LYS A 141 -3.60 14.76 -5.34
CA LYS A 141 -2.18 14.52 -5.69
C LYS A 141 -1.89 13.02 -5.85
N ILE A 142 -2.33 12.20 -4.89
CA ILE A 142 -2.19 10.73 -4.97
C ILE A 142 -2.86 10.19 -6.25
N ASN A 143 -4.08 10.63 -6.56
CA ASN A 143 -4.78 10.19 -7.77
C ASN A 143 -4.02 10.60 -9.05
N THR A 144 -3.46 11.81 -9.09
CA THR A 144 -2.63 12.28 -10.20
C THR A 144 -1.39 11.41 -10.35
N TRP A 145 -0.66 11.14 -9.26
CA TRP A 145 0.49 10.24 -9.29
C TRP A 145 0.13 8.84 -9.75
N GLN A 146 -1.01 8.31 -9.32
CA GLN A 146 -1.51 7.01 -9.77
C GLN A 146 -1.84 6.99 -11.26
N ASN A 147 -2.39 8.07 -11.81
CA ASN A 147 -2.64 8.19 -13.24
C ASN A 147 -1.33 8.21 -14.05
N GLU A 148 -0.38 9.06 -13.65
CA GLU A 148 0.93 9.16 -14.33
C GLU A 148 1.73 7.85 -14.20
N PHE A 149 1.72 7.25 -13.01
CA PHE A 149 2.31 5.94 -12.76
C PHE A 149 1.77 4.89 -13.72
N VAL A 150 0.44 4.83 -13.91
CA VAL A 150 -0.18 3.86 -14.82
C VAL A 150 0.19 4.15 -16.26
N LYS A 151 0.23 5.42 -16.69
CA LYS A 151 0.64 5.76 -18.07
C LYS A 151 2.06 5.31 -18.36
N LEU A 152 2.97 5.44 -17.39
CA LEU A 152 4.39 5.11 -17.56
C LEU A 152 4.70 3.63 -17.37
N ALA A 153 4.15 3.01 -16.32
CA ALA A 153 4.43 1.62 -15.94
C ALA A 153 3.46 0.60 -16.56
N ALA A 154 2.34 1.04 -17.15
CA ALA A 154 1.56 0.12 -17.99
C ALA A 154 2.50 -0.35 -19.10
N PRO A 155 2.58 -1.67 -19.36
CA PRO A 155 3.41 -2.14 -20.44
C PRO A 155 2.91 -1.48 -21.72
N ILE A 156 3.77 -0.70 -22.38
CA ILE A 156 3.63 -0.42 -23.80
C ILE A 156 3.73 -1.79 -24.48
N ARG A 157 2.60 -2.49 -24.53
CA ARG A 157 2.38 -3.69 -25.35
C ARG A 157 1.86 -3.30 -26.73
N ASN A 158 2.06 -2.06 -27.14
CA ASN A 158 2.20 -1.78 -28.56
C ASN A 158 3.64 -2.12 -28.91
N PRO A 159 3.91 -3.17 -29.71
CA PRO A 159 5.18 -3.20 -30.38
C PRO A 159 5.22 -1.92 -31.22
N ILE A 160 6.26 -1.10 -31.03
CA ILE A 160 6.44 0.17 -31.75
C ILE A 160 6.49 -0.10 -33.26
N GLU A 161 6.81 -1.32 -33.66
CA GLU A 161 6.70 -1.83 -35.03
C GLU A 161 5.76 -3.04 -35.14
N LYS A 162 4.99 -3.11 -36.23
CA LYS A 162 4.17 -4.29 -36.55
C LYS A 162 5.07 -5.51 -36.77
N VAL A 163 5.19 -6.39 -35.77
CA VAL A 163 5.87 -7.69 -35.96
C VAL A 163 5.03 -8.55 -36.91
N LYS A 164 5.61 -8.94 -38.05
CA LYS A 164 5.02 -9.93 -38.96
C LYS A 164 5.01 -11.30 -38.28
N VAL A 165 3.90 -11.64 -37.63
CA VAL A 165 3.71 -12.97 -37.06
C VAL A 165 3.46 -13.98 -38.20
N ARG A 166 4.39 -14.94 -38.36
CA ARG A 166 4.17 -16.10 -39.24
C ARG A 166 2.93 -16.86 -38.75
N ARG A 167 1.95 -17.01 -39.65
CA ARG A 167 0.66 -17.69 -39.42
C ARG A 167 0.87 -19.06 -38.74
N LYS A 168 0.43 -19.20 -37.48
CA LYS A 168 0.00 -20.50 -36.92
C LYS A 168 -0.99 -20.27 -35.77
N LYS A 169 -2.24 -20.66 -36.03
CA LYS A 169 -3.45 -20.71 -35.15
C LYS A 169 -3.89 -19.37 -34.55
N GLY A 170 -5.18 -19.09 -34.70
CA GLY A 170 -5.81 -17.82 -34.35
C GLY A 170 -5.42 -17.32 -32.96
N ILE A 171 -5.14 -16.01 -32.88
CA ILE A 171 -4.80 -15.35 -31.63
C ILE A 171 -6.07 -15.31 -30.77
N VAL A 172 -6.30 -16.35 -29.96
CA VAL A 172 -7.14 -16.20 -28.78
C VAL A 172 -6.25 -15.53 -27.74
N HIS A 173 -6.30 -14.20 -27.68
CA HIS A 173 -5.68 -13.50 -26.57
C HIS A 173 -6.33 -14.04 -25.28
N THR A 174 -5.50 -14.58 -24.37
CA THR A 174 -5.95 -15.04 -23.04
C THR A 174 -6.51 -13.91 -22.17
N LEU A 175 -6.34 -12.66 -22.60
CA LEU A 175 -6.83 -11.46 -21.91
C LEU A 175 -7.94 -10.78 -22.74
N PRO A 176 -9.10 -10.48 -22.13
CA PRO A 176 -10.21 -9.79 -22.80
C PRO A 176 -9.82 -8.39 -23.28
N LYS A 177 -10.47 -7.93 -24.36
CA LYS A 177 -10.11 -6.73 -25.17
C LYS A 177 -9.93 -5.45 -24.33
N TRP A 178 -10.75 -5.25 -23.31
CA TRP A 178 -10.67 -4.12 -22.37
C TRP A 178 -9.34 -4.03 -21.59
N ARG A 179 -8.57 -5.12 -21.51
CA ARG A 179 -7.26 -5.18 -20.87
C ARG A 179 -6.09 -4.95 -21.84
N ARG A 180 -6.36 -4.88 -23.15
CA ARG A 180 -5.35 -4.80 -24.22
C ARG A 180 -5.22 -3.41 -24.84
N GLU A 181 -6.30 -2.66 -24.90
CA GLU A 181 -6.32 -1.33 -25.52
C GLU A 181 -6.29 -0.27 -24.40
N VAL A 182 -5.20 0.49 -24.29
CA VAL A 182 -5.18 1.72 -23.49
C VAL A 182 -5.81 2.80 -24.36
N ASN A 183 -7.10 3.03 -24.17
CA ASN A 183 -7.79 4.18 -24.74
C ASN A 183 -7.60 5.34 -23.76
N SER A 184 -7.28 6.55 -24.23
CA SER A 184 -7.19 7.74 -23.36
C SER A 184 -8.53 8.04 -22.65
N ASP A 185 -9.63 7.52 -23.20
CA ASP A 185 -10.98 7.59 -22.63
C ASP A 185 -11.27 6.47 -21.59
N ILE A 186 -10.42 5.43 -21.52
CA ILE A 186 -10.57 4.37 -20.50
C ILE A 186 -10.03 4.90 -19.19
N LYS A 187 -10.93 5.06 -18.22
CA LYS A 187 -10.61 5.50 -16.86
C LYS A 187 -9.58 4.58 -16.24
N ASN A 188 -8.71 5.17 -15.41
CA ASN A 188 -7.67 4.43 -14.72
C ASN A 188 -8.28 3.24 -13.94
N PRO A 189 -7.93 1.98 -14.29
CA PRO A 189 -8.54 0.79 -13.69
C PRO A 189 -8.22 0.65 -12.19
N PHE A 190 -7.23 1.36 -11.67
CA PHE A 190 -7.00 1.48 -10.23
C PHE A 190 -8.02 2.39 -9.56
N LEU A 191 -8.25 3.58 -10.14
CA LEU A 191 -9.24 4.52 -9.63
C LEU A 191 -10.67 3.97 -9.76
N GLU A 192 -10.97 3.21 -10.82
CA GLU A 192 -12.26 2.54 -10.95
C GLU A 192 -12.47 1.48 -9.89
N ARG A 193 -11.46 0.62 -9.64
CA ARG A 193 -11.52 -0.37 -8.56
C ARG A 193 -11.68 0.30 -7.20
N GLN A 194 -10.93 1.37 -6.94
CA GLN A 194 -11.06 2.15 -5.72
C GLN A 194 -12.47 2.73 -5.58
N ARG A 195 -13.00 3.37 -6.63
CA ARG A 195 -14.36 3.92 -6.67
C ARG A 195 -15.41 2.86 -6.41
N VAL A 196 -15.30 1.68 -7.02
CA VAL A 196 -16.23 0.56 -6.80
C VAL A 196 -16.17 0.07 -5.36
N GLU A 197 -14.96 -0.03 -4.77
CA GLU A 197 -14.78 -0.47 -3.39
C GLU A 197 -15.30 0.58 -2.39
N GLU A 198 -15.13 1.88 -2.66
CA GLU A 198 -15.70 2.98 -1.88
C GLU A 198 -17.23 2.99 -1.96
N MET A 199 -17.81 2.81 -3.15
CA MET A 199 -19.26 2.69 -3.34
C MET A 199 -19.84 1.47 -2.58
N ARG A 200 -19.13 0.33 -2.60
CA ARG A 200 -19.53 -0.85 -1.81
C ARG A 200 -19.52 -0.58 -0.31
N ARG A 201 -18.46 0.05 0.21
CA ARG A 201 -18.38 0.43 1.63
C ARG A 201 -19.48 1.39 2.04
N ALA A 202 -19.79 2.37 1.19
CA ALA A 202 -20.90 3.30 1.43
C ALA A 202 -22.25 2.57 1.47
N ALA A 203 -22.48 1.63 0.53
CA ALA A 203 -23.68 0.82 0.51
C ALA A 203 -23.81 -0.11 1.72
N GLU A 204 -22.72 -0.75 2.15
CA GLU A 204 -22.65 -1.58 3.36
C GLU A 204 -22.95 -0.75 4.62
N GLN A 205 -22.39 0.46 4.75
CA GLN A 205 -22.69 1.36 5.87
C GLN A 205 -24.15 1.81 5.91
N VAL A 206 -24.78 2.08 4.76
CA VAL A 206 -26.22 2.43 4.69
C VAL A 206 -27.08 1.24 5.07
N TRP A 207 -26.69 0.03 4.66
CA TRP A 207 -27.40 -1.20 5.01
C TRP A 207 -27.29 -1.52 6.51
N GLU A 208 -26.11 -1.38 7.12
CA GLU A 208 -25.91 -1.58 8.55
C GLU A 208 -26.66 -0.55 9.41
N LYS A 209 -26.79 0.71 8.96
CA LYS A 209 -27.57 1.74 9.66
C LYS A 209 -29.10 1.58 9.56
N ARG A 210 -29.59 0.72 8.65
CA ARG A 210 -31.02 0.42 8.48
C ARG A 210 -31.48 -0.79 9.31
N LYS A 211 -30.55 -1.54 9.89
CA LYS A 211 -30.81 -2.59 10.88
C LYS A 211 -30.75 -2.02 12.29
#